data_AF-G4T455-F1
#
_entry.id   AF-G4T455-F1
#
_cell.length_a   1.000
_cell.length_b   1.000
_cell.length_c   1.000
_cell.angle_alpha   90.00
_cell.angle_beta   90.00
_cell.angle_gamma   90.00
#
_symmetry.space_group_name_H-M   'P 1'
#
loop_
_entity.id
_entity.type
_entity.pdbx_description
1 polymer ?
#
loop_
_entity_poly.entity_id
_entity_poly.type
_entity_poly.pdbx_seq_one_letter_code
_entity_poly.pdbx_strand_id
1 'polypeptide(L)'
;MLEILAHANTGRIPETQQYVIVDVPGSVSVEIVDENQLPEGWDSENNVPARAFGDQWLNQARTAILIVPSVIARLDQNALVNPLHPDANNFIVSEPKKVIWDKRLFQ
;
A
#
# COMPACT_ATOMS: atom_id res chain seq x y z
N MET A 1 7.83 -1.44 3.42
CA MET A 1 8.46 -1.98 4.66
C MET A 1 8.45 -0.95 5.79
N LEU A 2 8.74 0.32 5.50
CA LEU A 2 8.73 1.40 6.48
C LEU A 2 7.36 1.58 7.16
N GLU A 3 6.27 1.35 6.42
CA GLU A 3 4.91 1.45 6.96
C GLU A 3 4.57 0.39 8.00
N ILE A 4 5.06 -0.84 7.80
CA ILE A 4 4.86 -1.92 8.77
C ILE A 4 5.61 -1.60 10.05
N LEU A 5 6.83 -1.06 9.96
CA LEU A 5 7.60 -0.69 11.15
C LEU A 5 6.99 0.50 11.91
N ALA A 6 6.53 1.52 11.20
CA ALA A 6 5.90 2.70 11.81
C ALA A 6 4.57 2.36 12.50
N HIS A 7 3.75 1.48 11.90
CA HIS A 7 2.50 1.03 12.51
C HIS A 7 2.68 -0.09 13.54
N ALA A 8 3.75 -0.88 13.44
CA ALA A 8 3.98 -2.00 14.36
C ALA A 8 4.29 -1.56 15.78
N ASN A 9 4.82 -0.35 16.01
CA ASN A 9 4.96 0.41 17.27
C ASN A 9 5.21 -0.38 18.60
N THR A 10 5.71 -1.60 18.54
CA THR A 10 5.78 -2.56 19.66
C THR A 10 7.21 -2.93 20.03
N GLY A 11 8.22 -2.41 19.31
CA GLY A 11 9.63 -2.72 19.54
C GLY A 11 9.97 -4.21 19.38
N ARG A 12 9.07 -5.01 18.79
CA ARG A 12 9.24 -6.45 18.59
C ARG A 12 9.25 -6.77 17.11
N ILE A 13 10.23 -7.58 16.72
CA ILE A 13 10.34 -8.11 15.36
C ILE A 13 9.20 -9.12 15.15
N PRO A 14 8.31 -8.91 14.15
CA PRO A 14 7.30 -9.92 13.85
C PRO A 14 7.98 -11.14 13.19
N GLU A 15 8.19 -12.20 13.97
CA GLU A 15 8.92 -13.41 13.53
C GLU A 15 8.21 -14.17 12.40
N THR A 16 6.89 -13.97 12.26
CA THR A 16 6.04 -14.60 11.25
C THR A 16 5.87 -13.76 9.99
N GLN A 17 6.52 -12.60 9.90
CA GLN A 17 6.33 -11.72 8.75
C GLN A 17 6.94 -12.30 7.47
N GLN A 18 6.14 -12.24 6.41
CA GLN A 18 6.54 -12.60 5.07
C GLN A 18 6.24 -11.44 4.12
N TYR A 19 6.93 -11.43 2.98
CA TYR A 19 6.66 -10.55 1.86
C TYR A 19 6.40 -11.39 0.61
N VAL A 20 5.59 -10.84 -0.29
CA VAL A 20 5.38 -11.33 -1.64
C VAL A 20 5.79 -10.24 -2.62
N ILE A 21 6.17 -10.64 -3.83
CA ILE A 21 6.35 -9.75 -4.95
C ILE A 21 5.14 -9.97 -5.87
N VAL A 22 4.53 -8.89 -6.33
CA VAL A 22 3.42 -8.95 -7.28
C VAL A 22 3.91 -8.40 -8.61
N ASP A 23 3.99 -9.27 -9.61
CA ASP A 23 4.26 -8.88 -10.99
C ASP A 23 2.95 -8.42 -11.63
N VAL A 24 2.94 -7.16 -12.06
CA VAL A 24 1.79 -6.50 -12.67
C VAL A 24 2.08 -6.28 -14.16
N PRO A 25 1.28 -6.84 -15.08
CA PRO A 25 1.43 -6.56 -16.51
C PRO A 25 1.24 -5.06 -16.81
N GLY A 26 2.04 -4.51 -17.74
CA GLY A 26 1.92 -3.09 -18.13
C GLY A 26 0.60 -2.72 -18.82
N SER A 27 -0.24 -3.70 -19.14
CA SER A 27 -1.59 -3.48 -19.69
C SER A 27 -2.66 -3.21 -18.62
N VAL A 28 -2.33 -3.37 -17.34
CA VAL A 28 -3.24 -3.15 -16.22
C VAL A 28 -3.53 -1.67 -16.05
N SER A 29 -4.78 -1.34 -15.74
CA SER A 29 -5.19 0.02 -15.40
C SER A 29 -4.58 0.51 -14.09
N VAL A 30 -3.85 1.63 -14.15
CA VAL A 30 -3.20 2.27 -12.99
C VAL A 30 -3.65 3.73 -12.91
N GLU A 31 -4.07 4.13 -11.72
CA GLU A 31 -4.32 5.52 -11.35
C GLU A 31 -3.21 6.01 -10.43
N ILE A 32 -2.72 7.22 -10.67
CA ILE A 32 -1.71 7.85 -9.82
C ILE A 32 -2.30 9.17 -9.33
N VAL A 33 -2.30 9.36 -8.02
CA VAL A 33 -2.75 10.61 -7.40
C VAL A 33 -1.62 11.24 -6.61
N ASP A 34 -1.51 12.56 -6.71
CA ASP A 34 -0.61 13.36 -5.88
C ASP A 34 -1.33 13.91 -4.63
N GLU A 35 -0.58 14.56 -3.74
CA GLU A 35 -1.12 15.14 -2.50
C GLU A 35 -2.22 16.18 -2.75
N ASN A 36 -2.22 16.86 -3.91
CA ASN A 36 -3.21 17.89 -4.24
C ASN A 36 -4.55 17.30 -4.72
N GLN A 37 -4.53 16.05 -5.17
CA GLN A 37 -5.72 15.31 -5.59
C GLN A 37 -6.39 14.56 -4.45
N LEU A 38 -5.71 14.43 -3.31
CA LEU A 38 -6.25 13.82 -2.10
C LEU A 38 -7.12 14.82 -1.30
N PRO A 39 -8.11 14.32 -0.54
CA PRO A 39 -8.95 15.19 0.28
C PRO A 39 -8.13 15.88 1.38
N GLU A 40 -8.59 17.05 1.80
CA GLU A 40 -7.99 17.77 2.92
C GLU A 40 -7.94 16.88 4.18
N GLY A 41 -6.79 16.84 4.84
CA GLY A 41 -6.57 15.99 6.02
C GLY A 41 -6.43 14.50 5.72
N TRP A 42 -6.14 14.10 4.48
CA TRP A 42 -5.83 12.71 4.13
C TRP A 42 -4.68 12.13 4.97
N ASP A 43 -3.73 12.96 5.39
CA ASP A 43 -2.57 12.59 6.21
C ASP A 43 -2.81 12.76 7.72
N SER A 44 -4.07 12.99 8.15
CA SER A 44 -4.42 13.14 9.56
C SER A 44 -4.49 11.80 10.30
N GLU A 45 -4.22 11.82 11.61
CA GLU A 45 -4.21 10.61 12.45
C GLU A 45 -5.54 9.82 12.48
N ASN A 46 -6.67 10.49 12.19
CA ASN A 46 -7.98 9.84 12.20
C ASN A 46 -8.24 9.00 10.92
N ASN A 47 -7.43 9.18 9.86
CA ASN A 47 -7.52 8.50 8.57
C ASN A 47 -8.92 8.54 7.89
N VAL A 48 -9.85 9.38 8.36
CA VAL A 48 -11.24 9.41 7.86
C VAL A 48 -11.29 9.88 6.40
N PRO A 49 -10.61 10.99 6.02
CA PRO A 49 -10.65 11.47 4.63
C PRO A 49 -10.00 10.48 3.66
N ALA A 50 -8.84 9.91 4.03
CA ALA A 50 -8.14 8.92 3.21
C ALA A 50 -8.97 7.64 3.01
N ARG A 51 -9.64 7.16 4.06
CA ARG A 51 -10.52 5.99 3.98
C ARG A 51 -11.70 6.24 3.03
N ALA A 52 -12.38 7.37 3.17
CA ALA A 52 -13.50 7.70 2.30
C ALA A 52 -13.10 7.77 0.83
N PHE A 53 -11.93 8.33 0.54
CA PHE A 53 -11.35 8.35 -0.81
C PHE A 53 -11.05 6.94 -1.33
N GLY A 54 -10.38 6.10 -0.53
CA GLY A 54 -10.08 4.71 -0.87
C GLY A 54 -11.32 3.86 -1.09
N ASP A 55 -12.34 4.00 -0.23
CA ASP A 55 -13.61 3.28 -0.34
C ASP A 55 -14.35 3.66 -1.63
N GLN A 56 -14.36 4.95 -1.98
CA GLN A 56 -14.95 5.40 -3.24
C GLN A 56 -14.22 4.80 -4.44
N TRP A 57 -12.90 4.82 -4.45
CA TRP A 57 -12.10 4.19 -5.51
C TRP A 57 -12.35 2.69 -5.63
N LEU A 58 -12.37 1.98 -4.49
CA LEU A 58 -12.60 0.55 -4.45
C LEU A 58 -13.98 0.18 -5.04
N ASN A 59 -15.02 0.90 -4.62
CA ASN A 59 -16.39 0.68 -5.07
C ASN A 59 -16.61 1.03 -6.55
N GLN A 60 -15.92 2.05 -7.06
CA GLN A 60 -16.02 2.44 -8.46
C GLN A 60 -15.32 1.45 -9.40
N ALA A 61 -14.36 0.66 -8.89
CA ALA A 61 -13.55 -0.26 -9.68
C ALA A 61 -13.07 0.38 -11.00
N ARG A 62 -12.61 1.63 -10.92
CA ARG A 62 -12.22 2.42 -12.09
C ARG A 62 -10.83 2.10 -12.62
N THR A 63 -9.95 1.59 -11.74
CA THR A 63 -8.61 1.09 -12.05
C THR A 63 -8.28 -0.07 -11.12
N ALA A 64 -7.36 -0.93 -11.54
CA ALA A 64 -6.92 -2.08 -10.76
C ALA A 64 -5.91 -1.69 -9.68
N ILE A 65 -5.10 -0.66 -9.96
CA ILE A 65 -4.09 -0.14 -9.04
C ILE A 65 -4.31 1.35 -8.85
N LEU A 66 -4.23 1.78 -7.59
CA LEU A 66 -4.16 3.18 -7.21
C LEU A 66 -2.85 3.45 -6.48
N ILE A 67 -2.05 4.36 -7.03
CA ILE A 67 -0.81 4.81 -6.46
C ILE A 67 -1.06 6.10 -5.69
N VAL A 68 -0.79 6.10 -4.39
CA VAL A 68 -0.94 7.24 -3.48
C VAL A 68 0.40 7.62 -2.84
N PRO A 69 0.60 8.88 -2.44
CA PRO A 69 1.74 9.26 -1.59
C PRO A 69 1.75 8.48 -0.27
N SER A 70 2.94 8.10 0.21
CA SER A 70 3.08 7.53 1.57
C SER A 70 3.13 8.65 2.61
N VAL A 71 2.30 8.55 3.65
CA VAL A 71 2.28 9.50 4.78
C VAL A 71 3.62 9.48 5.53
N ILE A 72 4.25 8.30 5.62
CA ILE A 72 5.43 8.09 6.48
C ILE A 72 6.72 8.40 5.73
N ALA A 73 6.79 8.04 4.45
CA ALA A 73 7.88 8.43 3.56
C ALA A 73 7.28 9.26 2.42
N ARG A 74 7.13 10.58 2.61
CA ARG A 74 6.53 11.50 1.60
C ARG A 74 7.20 11.46 0.22
N LEU A 75 8.39 10.86 0.10
CA LEU A 75 9.11 10.65 -1.16
C LEU A 75 8.81 9.29 -1.82
N ASP A 76 8.19 8.36 -1.09
CA ASP A 76 7.75 7.05 -1.56
C ASP A 76 6.25 7.05 -1.85
N GLN A 77 5.81 6.08 -2.64
CA GLN A 77 4.42 5.86 -2.99
C GLN A 77 3.96 4.48 -2.53
N ASN A 78 2.69 4.38 -2.16
CA ASN A 78 2.02 3.11 -1.91
C ASN A 78 1.13 2.74 -3.08
N ALA A 79 1.11 1.45 -3.42
CA ALA A 79 0.18 0.89 -4.39
C ALA A 79 -0.94 0.15 -3.66
N LEU A 80 -2.17 0.59 -3.88
CA LEU A 80 -3.39 -0.10 -3.47
C LEU A 80 -3.86 -0.97 -4.64
N VAL A 81 -4.28 -2.20 -4.34
CA VAL A 81 -4.83 -3.14 -5.31
C VAL A 81 -6.33 -3.26 -5.10
N ASN A 82 -7.11 -3.14 -6.17
CA ASN A 82 -8.54 -3.40 -6.15
C ASN A 82 -8.83 -4.84 -6.60
N PRO A 83 -9.08 -5.79 -5.67
CA PRO A 83 -9.35 -7.18 -6.03
C PRO A 83 -10.68 -7.38 -6.78
N LEU A 84 -11.58 -6.37 -6.77
CA LEU A 84 -12.84 -6.41 -7.50
C LEU A 84 -12.68 -6.01 -8.97
N HIS A 85 -11.53 -5.44 -9.35
CA HIS A 85 -11.26 -5.04 -10.73
C HIS A 85 -10.89 -6.26 -11.59
N PRO A 86 -11.45 -6.43 -12.81
CA PRO A 86 -11.14 -7.57 -13.67
C PRO A 86 -9.64 -7.79 -13.95
N ASP A 87 -8.89 -6.70 -14.13
CA ASP A 87 -7.44 -6.76 -14.38
C ASP A 87 -6.64 -7.34 -13.20
N ALA A 88 -7.18 -7.35 -11.97
CA ALA A 88 -6.50 -7.93 -10.81
C ALA A 88 -6.24 -9.43 -10.98
N ASN A 89 -7.02 -10.12 -11.83
CA ASN A 89 -6.81 -11.52 -12.18
C ASN A 89 -5.52 -11.75 -12.98
N ASN A 90 -4.92 -10.70 -13.55
CA ASN A 90 -3.69 -10.80 -14.32
C ASN A 90 -2.43 -10.69 -13.44
N PHE A 91 -2.59 -10.51 -12.13
CA PHE A 91 -1.47 -10.29 -11.23
C PHE A 91 -0.83 -11.63 -10.87
N ILE A 92 0.49 -11.69 -10.97
CA ILE A 92 1.25 -12.89 -10.61
C ILE A 92 1.91 -12.63 -9.26
N VAL A 93 1.44 -13.34 -8.24
CA VAL A 93 1.96 -13.23 -6.87
C VAL A 93 3.03 -14.29 -6.66
N SER A 94 4.22 -13.89 -6.21
CA SER A 94 5.29 -14.81 -5.87
C SER A 94 4.95 -15.65 -4.63
N GLU A 95 5.65 -16.76 -4.44
CA GLU A 95 5.66 -17.48 -3.17
C GLU A 95 6.05 -16.54 -2.00
N PRO A 96 5.37 -16.63 -0.83
CA PRO A 96 5.71 -15.83 0.34
C PRO A 96 7.13 -16.13 0.85
N LYS A 97 7.94 -15.10 1.00
CA LYS A 97 9.31 -15.19 1.52
C LYS A 97 9.39 -14.55 2.90
N LYS A 98 10.13 -15.15 3.83
CA LYS A 98 10.35 -14.55 5.16
C LYS A 98 11.10 -13.23 5.02
N VAL A 99 10.66 -12.23 5.79
CA VAL A 99 11.42 -10.99 5.94
C VAL A 99 12.62 -11.27 6.84
N ILE A 100 13.82 -11.00 6.34
CA ILE A 100 15.05 -11.06 7.14
C ILE A 100 15.28 -9.66 7.71
N TRP A 101 14.94 -9.50 8.98
CA TRP A 101 15.13 -8.23 9.70
C TRP A 101 16.60 -8.05 10.10
N ASP A 102 17.16 -6.89 9.77
CA ASP A 102 18.46 -6.47 10.31
C ASP A 102 18.28 -6.12 11.79
N LYS A 103 19.01 -6.81 12.67
CA LYS A 103 18.96 -6.62 14.12
C LYS A 103 19.32 -5.19 14.55
N ARG A 104 20.06 -4.44 13.72
CA ARG A 104 20.45 -3.05 13.97
C ARG A 104 19.27 -2.07 13.88
N LEU A 105 18.16 -2.46 13.25
CA LEU A 105 16.95 -1.61 13.17
C LEU A 105 16.25 -1.42 14.53
N PHE A 106 16.64 -2.17 15.55
CA PHE A 106 15.98 -2.20 16.87
C PHE A 106 16.98 -2.01 18.03
N GLN A 107 18.17 -1.45 17.76
CA GLN A 107 19.15 -1.03 18.78
C GLN A 107 19.06 0.46 19.08
#